data_AF-A0A1H6TFY2-F1
#
_entry.id   AF-A0A1H6TFY2-F1
#
_cell.length_a   1.000
_cell.length_b   1.000
_cell.length_c   1.000
_cell.angle_alpha   90.00
_cell.angle_beta   90.00
_cell.angle_gamma   90.00
#
_symmetry.space_group_name_H-M   'P 1'
#
loop_
_entity.id
_entity.type
_entity.pdbx_description
1 polymer ?
#
loop_
_entity_poly.entity_id
_entity_poly.type
_entity_poly.pdbx_seq_one_letter_code
_entity_poly.pdbx_strand_id
1 'polypeptide(L)'
;MKNKNTLLTILVTLLLTACSRDEEVIIEALGVDFGYRNGEVILEGDCVDPNQNFAVLVHATMGNFGTLTPREFDVLVNDILYNVTFRGEGTKLIPVELKQGENIARIPGTNHEARLVKNAAPAFERVE
;
A
#
# COMPACT_ATOMS: atom_id res chain seq x y z
N MET A 1 -25.73 -21.01 -57.55
CA MET A 1 -26.40 -20.00 -56.71
C MET A 1 -25.65 -19.93 -55.37
N LYS A 2 -24.85 -18.87 -55.15
CA LYS A 2 -24.10 -18.67 -53.90
C LYS A 2 -25.12 -18.37 -52.78
N ASN A 3 -25.23 -19.29 -51.81
CA ASN A 3 -26.19 -19.22 -50.72
C ASN A 3 -25.93 -17.99 -49.84
N LYS A 4 -26.72 -16.92 -50.05
CA LYS A 4 -26.69 -15.70 -49.22
C LYS A 4 -26.96 -15.99 -47.73
N ASN A 5 -27.65 -17.10 -47.43
CA ASN A 5 -27.93 -17.54 -46.05
C ASN A 5 -26.69 -17.98 -45.26
N THR A 6 -25.64 -18.48 -45.92
CA THR A 6 -24.43 -18.96 -45.23
C THR A 6 -23.53 -17.81 -44.77
N LEU A 7 -23.55 -16.67 -45.48
CA LEU A 7 -22.80 -15.47 -45.10
C LEU A 7 -23.39 -14.79 -43.86
N LEU A 8 -24.73 -14.81 -43.75
CA LEU A 8 -25.46 -14.20 -42.63
C LEU A 8 -25.22 -14.97 -41.31
N THR A 9 -25.12 -16.30 -41.37
CA THR A 9 -24.90 -17.14 -40.18
C THR A 9 -23.51 -16.95 -39.59
N ILE A 10 -22.47 -16.85 -40.45
CA ILE A 10 -21.09 -16.62 -40.01
C ILE A 10 -20.94 -15.25 -39.32
N LEU A 11 -21.63 -14.23 -39.81
CA LEU A 11 -21.62 -12.88 -39.24
C LEU A 11 -22.27 -12.83 -37.85
N VAL A 12 -23.36 -13.57 -37.63
CA VAL A 12 -24.06 -13.64 -36.34
C VAL A 12 -23.23 -14.42 -35.30
N THR A 13 -22.52 -15.48 -35.70
CA THR A 13 -21.63 -16.21 -34.79
C THR A 13 -20.39 -15.44 -34.39
N LEU A 14 -19.87 -14.54 -35.25
CA LEU A 14 -18.74 -13.67 -34.89
C LEU A 14 -19.12 -12.64 -33.81
N LEU A 15 -20.35 -12.12 -33.86
CA LEU A 15 -20.84 -11.07 -32.95
C LEU A 15 -21.11 -11.57 -31.51
N LEU A 16 -21.32 -12.87 -31.30
CA LEU A 16 -21.57 -13.44 -29.97
C LEU A 16 -20.28 -13.81 -29.20
N THR A 17 -19.11 -13.64 -29.82
CA THR A 17 -17.80 -13.87 -29.17
C THR A 17 -17.12 -12.58 -28.70
N ALA A 18 -17.87 -11.47 -28.60
CA ALA A 18 -17.43 -10.30 -27.86
C ALA A 18 -17.36 -10.67 -26.37
N CYS A 19 -16.26 -11.32 -25.97
CA CYS A 19 -15.89 -11.60 -24.60
C CYS A 19 -16.02 -10.30 -23.80
N SER A 20 -16.91 -10.29 -22.80
CA SER A 20 -16.75 -9.38 -21.68
C SER A 20 -15.44 -9.74 -21.00
N ARG A 21 -14.37 -9.03 -21.33
CA ARG A 21 -13.18 -9.03 -20.49
C ARG A 21 -13.58 -8.24 -19.25
N ASP A 22 -13.89 -8.95 -18.18
CA ASP A 22 -13.94 -8.32 -16.87
C ASP A 22 -12.50 -7.86 -16.58
N GLU A 23 -12.26 -6.56 -16.71
CA GLU A 23 -10.98 -5.98 -16.32
C GLU A 23 -10.87 -6.08 -14.80
N GLU A 24 -9.87 -6.82 -14.30
CA GLU A 24 -9.58 -6.94 -12.87
C GLU A 24 -8.92 -5.65 -12.36
N VAL A 25 -9.32 -5.17 -11.17
CA VAL A 25 -8.65 -4.03 -10.52
C VAL A 25 -7.34 -4.48 -9.91
N ILE A 26 -6.26 -3.83 -10.32
CA ILE A 26 -4.94 -3.95 -9.72
C ILE A 26 -4.85 -2.92 -8.59
N ILE A 27 -4.81 -3.41 -7.35
CA ILE A 27 -4.40 -2.58 -6.21
C ILE A 27 -2.87 -2.47 -6.26
N GLU A 28 -2.36 -1.25 -6.10
CA GLU A 28 -0.93 -0.96 -6.10
C GLU A 28 -0.52 -0.30 -4.79
N ALA A 29 0.69 -0.59 -4.32
CA ALA A 29 1.27 0.15 -3.21
C ALA A 29 1.61 1.56 -3.70
N LEU A 30 1.15 2.57 -2.97
CA LEU A 30 1.45 3.97 -3.23
C LEU A 30 2.68 4.42 -2.43
N GLY A 31 2.86 3.85 -1.24
CA GLY A 31 3.94 4.25 -0.34
C GLY A 31 3.85 3.63 1.04
N VAL A 32 4.87 3.93 1.83
CA VAL A 32 4.96 3.61 3.24
C VAL A 32 5.53 4.83 3.96
N ASP A 33 4.97 5.17 5.12
CA ASP A 33 5.38 6.30 5.93
C ASP A 33 5.44 5.92 7.42
N PHE A 34 6.26 6.64 8.19
CA PHE A 34 6.14 6.60 9.65
C PHE A 34 5.11 7.62 10.12
N GLY A 35 4.35 7.26 11.14
CA GLY A 35 3.35 8.14 11.72
C GLY A 35 2.95 7.72 13.13
N TYR A 36 1.90 8.35 13.61
CA TYR A 36 1.26 8.00 14.87
C TYR A 36 0.08 7.06 14.62
N ARG A 37 -0.34 6.35 15.68
CA ARG A 37 -1.45 5.38 15.61
C ARG A 37 -2.81 6.03 15.27
N ASN A 38 -2.93 7.35 15.37
CA ASN A 38 -4.10 8.11 14.94
C ASN A 38 -4.17 8.32 13.41
N GLY A 39 -3.12 7.94 12.65
CA GLY A 39 -3.04 8.11 11.21
C GLY A 39 -2.34 9.39 10.74
N GLU A 40 -1.81 10.20 11.65
CA GLU A 40 -0.99 11.37 11.33
C GLU A 40 0.41 10.93 10.90
N VAL A 41 0.85 11.41 9.74
CA VAL A 41 2.20 11.15 9.19
C VAL A 41 3.21 12.04 9.90
N ILE A 42 4.38 11.48 10.20
CA ILE A 42 5.54 12.24 10.69
C ILE A 42 6.37 12.65 9.47
N LEU A 43 6.48 13.95 9.24
CA LEU A 43 7.23 14.54 8.14
C LEU A 43 8.68 14.83 8.54
N GLU A 44 9.53 15.04 7.54
CA GLU A 44 10.91 15.47 7.77
C GLU A 44 10.93 16.84 8.47
N GLY A 45 11.64 16.91 9.61
CA GLY A 45 11.72 18.11 10.44
C GLY A 45 10.70 18.18 11.57
N ASP A 46 9.74 17.25 11.65
CA ASP A 46 8.77 17.23 12.73
C ASP A 46 9.41 16.89 14.08
N CYS A 47 8.90 17.53 15.13
CA CYS A 47 9.18 17.14 16.51
C CYS A 47 8.45 15.84 16.83
N VAL A 48 9.20 14.75 16.95
CA VAL A 48 8.66 13.44 17.33
C VAL A 48 8.38 13.39 18.83
N ASP A 49 7.12 13.24 19.22
CA ASP A 49 6.77 13.03 20.63
C ASP A 49 7.01 11.56 21.03
N PRO A 50 8.01 11.27 21.87
CA PRO A 50 8.36 9.90 22.24
C PRO A 50 7.29 9.22 23.10
N ASN A 51 6.31 9.96 23.63
CA ASN A 51 5.24 9.43 24.47
C ASN A 51 4.02 8.95 23.66
N GLN A 52 3.98 9.22 22.36
CA GLN A 52 2.91 8.75 21.50
C GLN A 52 3.13 7.32 21.01
N ASN A 53 2.03 6.68 20.60
CA ASN A 53 2.08 5.37 19.98
C ASN A 53 2.34 5.51 18.49
N PHE A 54 3.40 4.87 18.01
CA PHE A 54 3.81 4.91 16.61
C PHE A 54 3.11 3.85 15.76
N ALA A 55 3.04 4.13 14.46
CA ALA A 55 2.61 3.22 13.44
C ALA A 55 3.42 3.42 12.15
N VAL A 56 3.49 2.37 11.35
CA VAL A 56 3.83 2.47 9.93
C VAL A 56 2.52 2.54 9.15
N LEU A 57 2.40 3.55 8.31
CA LEU A 57 1.26 3.77 7.43
C LEU A 57 1.62 3.16 6.07
N VAL A 58 0.76 2.28 5.58
CA VAL A 58 0.90 1.66 4.25
C VAL A 58 -0.21 2.21 3.40
N HIS A 59 0.14 2.80 2.26
CA HIS A 59 -0.79 3.46 1.36
C HIS A 59 -1.00 2.59 0.11
N ALA A 60 -2.24 2.41 -0.29
CA ALA A 60 -2.59 1.71 -1.52
C ALA A 60 -3.56 2.54 -2.37
N THR A 61 -3.43 2.40 -3.68
CA THR A 61 -4.29 3.03 -4.68
C THR A 61 -4.86 1.99 -5.64
N MET A 62 -5.88 2.37 -6.41
CA MET A 62 -6.39 1.57 -7.53
C MET A 62 -5.66 1.99 -8.82
N GLY A 63 -4.98 1.05 -9.48
CA GLY A 63 -4.28 1.30 -10.75
C GLY A 63 -5.21 1.37 -11.97
N ASN A 64 -6.44 0.87 -11.87
CA ASN A 64 -7.44 0.83 -12.93
C ASN A 64 -8.87 0.67 -12.38
N PHE A 65 -9.86 0.77 -13.28
CA PHE A 65 -11.28 0.52 -12.99
C PHE A 65 -11.63 -0.93 -13.33
N GLY A 66 -12.51 -1.57 -12.53
CA GLY A 66 -12.85 -2.97 -12.75
C GLY A 66 -13.46 -3.67 -11.55
N THR A 67 -13.38 -5.01 -11.54
CA THR A 67 -13.77 -5.84 -10.40
C THR A 67 -12.67 -5.90 -9.35
N LEU A 68 -13.02 -5.57 -8.11
CA LEU A 68 -12.05 -5.43 -7.03
C LEU A 68 -11.66 -6.79 -6.45
N THR A 69 -10.37 -7.14 -6.58
CA THR A 69 -9.76 -8.30 -5.92
C THR A 69 -8.88 -7.84 -4.75
N PRO A 70 -9.01 -8.42 -3.55
CA PRO A 70 -8.11 -8.13 -2.45
C PRO A 70 -6.65 -8.41 -2.81
N ARG A 71 -5.74 -7.56 -2.33
CA ARG A 71 -4.31 -7.73 -2.53
C ARG A 71 -3.55 -7.64 -1.22
N GLU A 72 -2.53 -8.47 -1.09
CA GLU A 72 -1.62 -8.47 0.05
C GLU A 72 -0.31 -7.78 -0.31
N PHE A 73 0.24 -7.04 0.64
CA PHE A 73 1.59 -6.49 0.58
C PHE A 73 2.37 -6.96 1.79
N ASP A 74 3.58 -7.43 1.51
CA ASP A 74 4.59 -7.66 2.52
C ASP A 74 5.26 -6.33 2.87
N VAL A 75 5.42 -6.06 4.16
CA VAL A 75 6.02 -4.84 4.69
C VAL A 75 7.07 -5.23 5.72
N LEU A 76 8.30 -4.80 5.51
CA LEU A 76 9.39 -4.99 6.46
C LEU A 76 9.54 -3.72 7.29
N VAL A 77 9.43 -3.83 8.62
CA VAL A 77 9.76 -2.76 9.56
C VAL A 77 10.90 -3.23 10.44
N ASN A 78 12.07 -2.61 10.34
CA ASN A 78 13.28 -3.03 11.05
C ASN A 78 13.56 -4.54 10.90
N ASP A 79 13.41 -5.06 9.67
CA ASP A 79 13.56 -6.47 9.31
C ASP A 79 12.50 -7.44 9.87
N ILE A 80 11.46 -6.94 10.54
CA ILE A 80 10.29 -7.71 10.94
C ILE A 80 9.26 -7.67 9.81
N LEU A 81 8.79 -8.84 9.37
CA LEU A 81 7.81 -9.00 8.30
C LEU A 81 6.38 -8.88 8.83
N TYR A 82 5.61 -8.00 8.19
CA TYR A 82 4.17 -7.84 8.34
C TYR A 82 3.50 -8.07 7.00
N ASN A 83 2.31 -8.66 7.02
CA ASN A 83 1.46 -8.80 5.84
C ASN A 83 0.21 -7.94 6.05
N VAL A 84 -0.12 -7.11 5.05
CA VAL A 84 -1.29 -6.25 5.07
C VAL A 84 -2.16 -6.50 3.85
N THR A 85 -3.44 -6.76 4.09
CA THR A 85 -4.42 -6.97 3.02
C THR A 85 -5.23 -5.70 2.75
N PHE A 86 -5.27 -5.28 1.49
CA PHE A 86 -6.13 -4.23 0.98
C PHE A 86 -7.29 -4.79 0.19
N ARG A 87 -8.45 -4.16 0.32
CA ARG A 87 -9.68 -4.44 -0.45
C ARG A 87 -10.14 -3.20 -1.21
N GLY A 88 -9.20 -2.33 -1.58
CA GLY A 88 -9.43 -1.04 -2.20
C GLY A 88 -8.36 -0.04 -1.82
N GLU A 89 -8.53 1.19 -2.31
CA GLU A 89 -7.67 2.32 -1.95
C GLU A 89 -7.76 2.65 -0.45
N GLY A 90 -6.69 3.24 0.07
CA GLY A 90 -6.66 3.78 1.43
C GLY A 90 -5.36 3.50 2.16
N THR A 91 -5.43 3.64 3.48
CA THR A 91 -4.27 3.51 4.37
C THR A 91 -4.52 2.42 5.42
N LYS A 92 -3.53 1.57 5.65
CA LYS A 92 -3.49 0.62 6.77
C LYS A 92 -2.41 1.02 7.75
N LEU A 93 -2.68 0.81 9.03
CA LEU A 93 -1.77 1.11 10.13
C LEU A 93 -1.19 -0.20 10.67
N ILE A 94 0.13 -0.27 10.73
CA ILE A 94 0.87 -1.33 11.43
C ILE A 94 1.41 -0.68 12.72
N PRO A 95 0.86 -1.00 13.91
CA PRO A 95 1.41 -0.50 15.16
C PRO A 95 2.84 -0.98 15.36
N VAL A 96 3.76 -0.08 15.71
CA VAL A 96 5.18 -0.41 15.89
C VAL A 96 5.78 0.26 17.12
N GLU A 97 6.84 -0.35 17.65
CA GLU A 97 7.71 0.29 18.62
C GLU A 97 9.00 0.72 17.92
N LEU A 98 9.34 2.01 18.01
CA LEU A 98 10.56 2.54 17.41
C LEU A 98 11.76 2.21 18.29
N LYS A 99 12.80 1.62 17.68
CA LYS A 99 14.11 1.44 18.32
C LYS A 99 14.87 2.76 18.35
N GLN A 100 15.82 2.89 19.28
CA GLN A 100 16.75 4.02 19.29
C GLN A 100 17.60 4.02 18.01
N GLY A 101 17.83 5.21 17.46
CA GLY A 101 18.52 5.38 16.18
C GLY A 101 17.59 5.23 14.99
N GLU A 102 18.13 4.75 13.87
CA GLU A 102 17.42 4.65 12.59
C GLU A 102 16.40 3.52 12.57
N ASN A 103 15.17 3.83 12.17
CA ASN A 103 14.10 2.90 11.87
C ASN A 103 13.80 2.93 10.38
N ILE A 104 13.60 1.77 9.76
CA ILE A 104 13.35 1.64 8.32
C ILE A 104 12.08 0.82 8.11
N ALA A 105 11.17 1.34 7.29
CA ALA A 105 9.99 0.63 6.81
C ALA A 105 10.04 0.54 5.28
N ARG A 106 9.81 -0.63 4.68
CA ARG A 106 9.88 -0.83 3.23
C ARG A 106 8.92 -1.91 2.73
N ILE A 107 8.52 -1.79 1.46
CA ILE A 107 7.72 -2.79 0.75
C ILE A 107 8.64 -3.53 -0.22
N PRO A 108 8.98 -4.82 0.02
CA PRO A 108 9.89 -5.57 -0.84
C PRO A 108 9.43 -5.63 -2.30
N GLY A 109 10.38 -5.55 -3.24
CA GLY A 109 10.08 -5.54 -4.67
C GLY A 109 9.63 -4.19 -5.23
N THR A 110 9.62 -3.13 -4.42
CA THR A 110 9.33 -1.75 -4.83
C THR A 110 10.46 -0.80 -4.40
N ASN A 111 10.33 0.49 -4.73
CA ASN A 111 11.17 1.57 -4.22
C ASN A 111 10.55 2.33 -3.03
N HIS A 112 9.44 1.83 -2.46
CA HIS A 112 8.80 2.46 -1.32
C HIS A 112 9.54 2.13 -0.03
N GLU A 113 10.16 3.15 0.55
CA GLU A 113 10.90 3.09 1.80
C GLU A 113 10.71 4.40 2.58
N ALA A 114 10.51 4.28 3.89
CA ALA A 114 10.51 5.40 4.83
C ALA A 114 11.57 5.18 5.91
N ARG A 115 12.13 6.28 6.40
CA ARG A 115 13.15 6.32 7.44
C ARG A 115 12.74 7.27 8.55
N LEU A 116 12.94 6.87 9.79
CA LEU A 116 12.72 7.72 10.96
C LEU A 116 13.82 7.49 11.99
N VAL A 117 14.50 8.57 12.39
CA VAL A 117 15.53 8.52 13.44
C VAL A 117 14.90 8.89 14.78
N LYS A 118 14.86 7.92 15.71
CA LYS A 118 14.49 8.17 17.10
C LYS A 118 15.75 8.57 17.86
N ASN A 119 15.82 9.84 18.25
CA ASN A 119 16.89 10.32 19.11
C ASN A 119 16.67 9.87 20.55
N ALA A 120 17.78 9.58 21.25
CA ALA A 120 17.72 9.42 22.69
C ALA A 120 17.21 10.72 23.32
N ALA A 121 16.36 10.61 24.34
CA ALA A 121 16.00 11.78 25.13
C ALA A 121 17.29 12.41 25.67
N PRO A 122 17.46 13.75 25.58
CA PRO A 122 18.62 14.38 26.16
C PRO A 122 18.66 14.02 27.64
N ALA A 123 19.82 13.56 28.12
CA ALA A 123 20.05 13.42 29.54
C ALA A 123 19.99 14.83 30.13
N PHE A 124 18.84 15.22 30.68
CA PHE A 124 18.76 16.45 31.44
C PHE A 124 19.63 16.27 32.68
N GLU A 125 20.77 16.94 32.70
CA GLU A 125 21.57 17.08 33.91
C GLU A 125 20.72 17.86 34.91
N ARG A 126 20.41 17.23 36.05
CA ARG A 126 19.70 17.89 37.14
C ARG A 126 20.64 18.96 37.69
N VAL A 127 20.38 20.22 37.40
CA VAL A 127 21.04 21.33 38.07
C VAL A 127 20.41 21.42 39.46
N GLU A 128 21.09 20.89 40.47
CA GLU A 128 20.74 21.09 41.89
C GLU A 128 21.16 22.49 42.36
#